data_AF-A0A1I7SUM2-F1
#
_entry.id   AF-A0A1I7SUM2-F1
#
_cell.length_a   1.000
_cell.length_b   1.000
_cell.length_c   1.000
_cell.angle_alpha   90.00
_cell.angle_beta   90.00
_cell.angle_gamma   90.00
#
_symmetry.space_group_name_H-M   'P 1'
#
loop_
_entity.id
_entity.type
_entity.pdbx_description
1 polymer ?
#
loop_
_entity_poly.entity_id
_entity_poly.type
_entity_poly.pdbx_seq_one_letter_code
_entity_poly.pdbx_strand_id
1 'polypeptide(L)'
;MIFELFVAATVAITVFSVLFSAPLYIAVMVIIIKYRRKPPFNSSFYSIFLASGVVDLICYLLYALIKKPIFWGIIYPPYDGFDKPNLAAKLSLLTIWLFALLQYEYMCLLTLNRFVGICLPDFYFKYWTPTNNRFLIGVPIVLVLALLYPCVHADYAVSEYEIFFEGTFRKLHGGPTTITSSVGQYFFRIWAIHVYALMFGGVLLYTIMYVKARVLYKAGSQATKNRLELKMLKQGAMLFVLNVCFCAVFFVRGYLSEANSHLYEYILFVVSDIYDLSSGLILFLTSTEIRRKLRNIRTPGNSFAIPVKTRSSALGADFTSGQFS
;
A
#
# COMPACT_ATOMS: atom_id res chain seq x y z
N MET A 1 -13.96 2.35 30.97
CA MET A 1 -13.78 3.72 30.46
C MET A 1 -12.67 3.89 29.42
N ILE A 2 -11.37 3.77 29.76
CA ILE A 2 -10.28 3.98 28.76
C ILE A 2 -10.32 2.90 27.65
N PHE A 3 -10.45 1.63 28.02
CA PHE A 3 -10.52 0.52 27.07
C PHE A 3 -11.71 0.63 26.09
N GLU A 4 -12.90 0.94 26.60
CA GLU A 4 -14.11 1.13 25.78
C GLU A 4 -13.96 2.30 24.79
N LEU A 5 -13.24 3.36 25.18
CA LEU A 5 -12.93 4.48 24.29
C LEU A 5 -12.05 4.03 23.12
N PHE A 6 -11.04 3.17 23.36
CA PHE A 6 -10.19 2.63 22.28
C PHE A 6 -10.94 1.66 21.36
N VAL A 7 -11.84 0.84 21.91
CA VAL A 7 -12.76 0.01 21.12
C VAL A 7 -13.66 0.88 20.25
N ALA A 8 -14.33 1.88 20.84
CA ALA A 8 -15.20 2.79 20.10
C ALA A 8 -14.43 3.56 19.01
N ALA A 9 -13.21 4.03 19.31
CA ALA A 9 -12.36 4.72 18.34
C ALA A 9 -11.93 3.80 17.19
N THR A 10 -11.47 2.57 17.48
CA THR A 10 -11.11 1.60 16.43
C THR A 10 -12.30 1.25 15.54
N VAL A 11 -13.49 1.04 16.11
CA VAL A 11 -14.71 0.77 15.33
C VAL A 11 -15.06 1.98 14.47
N ALA A 12 -15.12 3.19 15.03
CA ALA A 12 -15.48 4.41 14.31
C ALA A 12 -14.53 4.69 13.13
N ILE A 13 -13.22 4.55 13.37
CA ILE A 13 -12.19 4.75 12.33
C ILE A 13 -12.27 3.65 11.27
N THR A 14 -12.52 2.40 11.66
CA THR A 14 -12.70 1.30 10.69
C THR A 14 -13.93 1.56 9.81
N VAL A 15 -15.06 1.97 10.40
CA VAL A 15 -16.28 2.30 9.66
C VAL A 15 -16.03 3.46 8.69
N PHE A 16 -15.36 4.52 9.15
CA PHE A 16 -14.96 5.63 8.29
C PHE A 16 -14.08 5.15 7.13
N SER A 17 -13.10 4.29 7.41
CA SER A 17 -12.19 3.76 6.41
C SER A 17 -12.89 2.88 5.38
N VAL A 18 -13.82 2.01 5.80
CA VAL A 18 -14.61 1.16 4.89
C VAL A 18 -15.57 1.99 4.03
N LEU A 19 -16.24 2.98 4.61
CA LEU A 19 -17.29 3.74 3.90
C LEU A 19 -16.75 4.92 3.09
N PHE A 20 -15.58 5.46 3.43
CA PHE A 20 -15.04 6.66 2.78
C PHE A 20 -13.65 6.43 2.18
N SER A 21 -12.67 6.02 2.99
CA SER A 21 -11.27 5.94 2.55
C SER A 21 -11.04 4.87 1.47
N ALA A 22 -11.57 3.66 1.65
CA ALA A 22 -11.41 2.56 0.70
C ALA A 22 -12.15 2.83 -0.62
N PRO A 23 -13.42 3.28 -0.64
CA PRO A 23 -14.08 3.70 -1.88
C PRO A 23 -13.35 4.83 -2.61
N LEU A 24 -12.81 5.81 -1.88
CA LEU A 24 -12.01 6.89 -2.48
C LEU A 24 -10.73 6.32 -3.10
N TYR A 25 -10.01 5.45 -2.40
CA TYR A 25 -8.80 4.80 -2.90
C TYR A 25 -9.08 4.02 -4.18
N ILE A 26 -10.12 3.18 -4.18
CA ILE A 26 -10.56 2.42 -5.35
C ILE A 26 -10.90 3.36 -6.51
N ALA A 27 -11.63 4.46 -6.25
CA ALA A 27 -11.96 5.43 -7.28
C ALA A 27 -10.71 6.07 -7.91
N VAL A 28 -9.68 6.39 -7.10
CA VAL A 28 -8.39 6.89 -7.58
C VAL A 28 -7.71 5.86 -8.49
N MET A 29 -7.65 4.60 -8.06
CA MET A 29 -7.09 3.51 -8.88
C MET A 29 -7.85 3.32 -10.19
N VAL A 30 -9.18 3.32 -10.16
CA VAL A 30 -10.03 3.21 -11.37
C VAL A 30 -9.76 4.35 -12.34
N ILE A 31 -9.59 5.58 -11.87
CA ILE A 31 -9.22 6.72 -12.72
C ILE A 31 -7.86 6.48 -13.37
N ILE A 32 -6.85 6.06 -12.60
CA ILE A 32 -5.51 5.79 -13.13
C ILE A 32 -5.57 4.68 -14.20
N ILE A 33 -6.31 3.60 -13.94
CA ILE A 33 -6.50 2.49 -14.88
C ILE A 33 -7.21 2.97 -16.16
N LYS A 34 -8.32 3.71 -16.02
CA LYS A 34 -9.11 4.22 -17.15
C LYS A 34 -8.30 5.14 -18.05
N TYR A 35 -7.45 5.98 -17.46
CA TYR A 35 -6.65 6.96 -18.19
C TYR A 35 -5.18 6.56 -18.39
N ARG A 36 -4.78 5.31 -18.11
CA ARG A 36 -3.38 4.81 -18.17
C ARG A 36 -2.65 5.03 -19.49
N ARG A 37 -3.37 5.30 -20.58
CA ARG A 37 -2.79 5.57 -21.91
C ARG A 37 -2.57 7.06 -22.19
N LYS A 38 -3.05 7.94 -21.31
CA LYS A 38 -2.97 9.40 -21.45
C LYS A 38 -2.00 9.97 -20.41
N PRO A 39 -1.15 10.95 -20.78
CA PRO A 39 -0.38 11.70 -19.79
C PRO A 39 -1.31 12.37 -18.75
N PRO A 40 -0.90 12.45 -17.46
CA PRO A 40 0.36 11.95 -16.88
C PRO A 40 0.32 10.47 -16.43
N PHE A 41 -0.81 9.78 -16.63
CA PHE A 41 -1.08 8.44 -16.09
C PHE A 41 -0.36 7.30 -16.81
N ASN A 42 0.30 7.57 -17.95
CA ASN A 42 1.09 6.58 -18.69
C ASN A 42 2.54 6.43 -18.18
N SER A 43 2.87 6.99 -17.01
CA SER A 43 4.21 6.89 -16.42
C SER A 43 4.41 5.63 -15.58
N SER A 44 5.67 5.21 -15.45
CA SER A 44 6.08 4.07 -14.64
C SER A 44 5.63 4.18 -13.18
N PHE A 45 5.67 5.41 -12.63
CA PHE A 45 5.17 5.72 -11.30
C PHE A 45 3.74 5.21 -11.05
N TYR A 46 2.79 5.51 -11.95
CA TYR A 46 1.40 5.09 -11.77
C TYR A 46 1.20 3.58 -11.95
N SER A 47 2.06 2.91 -12.72
CA SER A 47 2.02 1.45 -12.86
C SER A 47 2.45 0.76 -11.56
N ILE A 48 3.52 1.25 -10.93
CA ILE A 48 3.99 0.75 -9.63
C ILE A 48 2.97 1.11 -8.54
N PHE A 49 2.40 2.32 -8.59
CA PHE A 49 1.36 2.75 -7.66
C PHE A 49 0.13 1.85 -7.72
N LEU A 50 -0.30 1.43 -8.92
CA LEU A 50 -1.40 0.47 -9.05
C LEU A 50 -1.06 -0.88 -8.43
N ALA A 51 0.16 -1.39 -8.63
CA ALA A 51 0.59 -2.64 -7.98
C ALA A 51 0.61 -2.52 -6.45
N SER A 52 1.19 -1.43 -5.94
CA SER A 52 1.17 -1.08 -4.51
C SER A 52 -0.27 -0.96 -3.98
N GLY A 53 -1.16 -0.30 -4.72
CA GLY A 53 -2.54 -0.09 -4.30
C GLY A 53 -3.37 -1.37 -4.24
N VAL A 54 -3.08 -2.35 -5.10
CA VAL A 54 -3.70 -3.68 -4.96
C VAL A 54 -3.24 -4.36 -3.67
N VAL A 55 -1.94 -4.29 -3.37
CA VAL A 55 -1.37 -4.84 -2.14
C VAL A 55 -1.94 -4.13 -0.91
N ASP A 56 -2.04 -2.80 -0.93
CA ASP A 56 -2.63 -2.00 0.15
C ASP A 56 -4.09 -2.41 0.42
N LEU A 57 -4.90 -2.56 -0.63
CA LEU A 57 -6.31 -2.96 -0.50
C LEU A 57 -6.44 -4.40 0.04
N ILE A 58 -5.60 -5.33 -0.43
CA ILE A 58 -5.61 -6.71 0.09
C ILE A 58 -5.21 -6.70 1.56
N CYS A 59 -4.13 -5.99 1.90
CA CYS A 59 -3.66 -5.87 3.29
C CYS A 59 -4.77 -5.30 4.18
N TYR A 60 -5.37 -4.18 3.76
CA TYR A 60 -6.50 -3.56 4.46
C TYR A 60 -7.67 -4.52 4.66
N LEU A 61 -8.06 -5.29 3.64
CA LEU A 61 -9.13 -6.29 3.75
C LEU A 61 -8.78 -7.40 4.74
N LEU A 62 -7.54 -7.89 4.75
CA LEU A 62 -7.08 -8.89 5.72
C LEU A 62 -7.14 -8.33 7.15
N TYR A 63 -6.71 -7.08 7.36
CA TYR A 63 -6.83 -6.42 8.66
C TYR A 63 -8.29 -6.22 9.08
N ALA A 64 -9.13 -5.74 8.17
CA ALA A 64 -10.52 -5.40 8.45
C ALA A 64 -11.44 -6.63 8.63
N LEU A 65 -11.20 -7.71 7.89
CA LEU A 65 -12.08 -8.90 7.89
C LEU A 65 -11.55 -10.06 8.73
N ILE A 66 -10.25 -10.12 9.01
CA ILE A 66 -9.64 -11.21 9.78
C ILE A 66 -9.11 -10.66 11.10
N LYS A 67 -8.12 -9.77 11.05
CA LYS A 67 -7.36 -9.40 12.25
C LYS A 67 -8.20 -8.61 13.28
N LYS A 68 -8.97 -7.62 12.84
CA LYS A 68 -9.80 -6.79 13.74
C LYS A 68 -11.00 -7.53 14.33
N PRO A 69 -11.79 -8.31 13.56
CA PRO A 69 -12.87 -9.10 14.15
C PRO A 69 -12.36 -10.08 15.21
N ILE A 70 -11.26 -10.79 14.93
CA ILE A 70 -10.62 -11.68 15.91
C ILE A 70 -10.23 -10.91 17.18
N PHE A 71 -9.70 -9.69 17.03
CA PHE A 71 -9.34 -8.84 18.16
C PHE A 71 -10.56 -8.28 18.93
N TRP A 72 -11.69 -8.07 18.25
CA TRP A 72 -12.97 -7.71 18.87
C TRP A 72 -13.72 -8.92 19.46
N GLY A 73 -13.11 -10.12 19.44
CA GLY A 73 -13.72 -11.35 19.98
C GLY A 73 -14.72 -12.02 19.04
N ILE A 74 -14.78 -11.59 17.76
CA ILE A 74 -15.59 -12.23 16.72
C ILE A 74 -14.73 -13.29 16.05
N ILE A 75 -14.92 -14.55 16.45
CA ILE A 75 -14.18 -15.70 15.91
C ILE A 75 -15.01 -16.36 14.83
N TYR A 76 -14.46 -16.43 13.61
CA TYR A 76 -15.12 -17.14 12.52
C TYR A 76 -14.81 -18.64 12.58
N PRO A 77 -15.73 -19.53 12.17
CA PRO A 77 -15.52 -20.98 12.18
C PRO A 77 -14.20 -21.47 11.53
N PRO A 78 -13.71 -20.88 10.42
CA PRO A 78 -12.42 -21.28 9.85
C PRO A 78 -11.21 -20.97 10.74
N TYR A 79 -11.34 -20.04 11.70
CA TYR A 79 -10.28 -19.62 12.62
C TYR A 79 -10.53 -20.11 14.05
N ASP A 80 -11.52 -21.00 14.24
CA ASP A 80 -11.95 -21.57 15.52
C ASP A 80 -10.99 -22.66 16.06
N GLY A 81 -9.69 -22.50 15.79
CA GLY A 81 -8.63 -23.39 16.24
C GLY A 81 -8.22 -23.09 17.68
N PHE A 82 -9.13 -23.34 18.63
CA PHE A 82 -8.78 -23.31 20.04
C PHE A 82 -7.76 -24.41 20.35
N ASP A 83 -6.74 -24.06 21.14
CA ASP A 83 -5.68 -24.92 21.68
C ASP A 83 -4.72 -25.54 20.65
N LYS A 84 -5.04 -25.57 19.34
CA LYS A 84 -4.12 -25.96 18.26
C LYS A 84 -4.22 -25.03 17.03
N PRO A 85 -3.09 -24.64 16.42
CA PRO A 85 -3.10 -23.83 15.21
C PRO A 85 -3.66 -24.64 14.03
N ASN A 86 -4.78 -24.18 13.46
CA ASN A 86 -5.34 -24.78 12.26
C ASN A 86 -4.69 -24.22 10.98
N LEU A 87 -4.83 -24.92 9.85
CA LEU A 87 -4.20 -24.53 8.58
C LEU A 87 -4.67 -23.13 8.10
N ALA A 88 -5.93 -22.79 8.31
CA ALA A 88 -6.49 -21.50 7.91
C ALA A 88 -5.90 -20.32 8.70
N ALA A 89 -5.68 -20.48 10.01
CA ALA A 89 -4.99 -19.50 10.85
C ALA A 89 -3.53 -19.33 10.42
N LYS A 90 -2.82 -20.43 10.14
CA LYS A 90 -1.45 -20.40 9.60
C LYS A 90 -1.38 -19.64 8.28
N LEU A 91 -2.25 -19.97 7.32
CA LEU A 91 -2.28 -19.35 5.99
C LEU A 91 -2.68 -17.87 6.06
N SER A 92 -3.69 -17.51 6.86
CA SER A 92 -4.13 -16.12 6.98
C SER A 92 -3.04 -15.23 7.57
N LEU A 93 -2.33 -15.69 8.61
CA LEU A 93 -1.24 -14.95 9.21
C LEU A 93 -0.05 -14.82 8.24
N LEU A 94 0.34 -15.90 7.57
CA LEU A 94 1.38 -15.84 6.52
C LEU A 94 1.00 -14.85 5.42
N THR A 95 -0.27 -14.83 5.03
CA THR A 95 -0.79 -13.91 4.02
C THR A 95 -0.71 -12.46 4.49
N ILE A 96 -1.05 -12.15 5.74
CA ILE A 96 -0.89 -10.81 6.33
C ILE A 96 0.57 -10.38 6.29
N TRP A 97 1.51 -11.25 6.68
CA TRP A 97 2.94 -10.95 6.65
C TRP A 97 3.47 -10.73 5.22
N LEU A 98 3.04 -11.55 4.27
CA LEU A 98 3.37 -11.42 2.85
C LEU A 98 2.95 -10.05 2.30
N PHE A 99 1.69 -9.68 2.47
CA PHE A 99 1.19 -8.42 1.94
C PHE A 99 1.78 -7.21 2.70
N ALA A 100 1.97 -7.29 4.01
CA ALA A 100 2.62 -6.23 4.78
C ALA A 100 4.05 -5.97 4.30
N LEU A 101 4.88 -7.01 4.09
CA LEU A 101 6.22 -6.87 3.53
C LEU A 101 6.21 -6.31 2.11
N LEU A 102 5.27 -6.77 1.28
CA LEU A 102 5.10 -6.24 -0.07
C LEU A 102 4.78 -4.74 -0.09
N GLN A 103 3.99 -4.22 0.86
CA GLN A 103 3.73 -2.77 0.96
C GLN A 103 5.03 -1.98 1.12
N TYR A 104 5.94 -2.42 2.00
CA TYR A 104 7.22 -1.76 2.22
C TYR A 104 8.13 -1.83 0.98
N GLU A 105 8.18 -2.97 0.31
CA GLU A 105 8.97 -3.14 -0.91
C GLU A 105 8.46 -2.28 -2.07
N TYR A 106 7.14 -2.23 -2.27
CA TYR A 106 6.57 -1.36 -3.29
C TYR A 106 6.78 0.12 -2.98
N MET A 107 6.75 0.50 -1.70
CA MET A 107 7.08 1.87 -1.30
C MET A 107 8.56 2.20 -1.55
N CYS A 108 9.47 1.25 -1.31
CA CYS A 108 10.88 1.38 -1.69
C CYS A 108 11.02 1.55 -3.21
N LEU A 109 10.36 0.69 -3.99
CA LEU A 109 10.39 0.76 -5.45
C LEU A 109 9.83 2.09 -5.99
N LEU A 110 8.74 2.62 -5.41
CA LEU A 110 8.21 3.94 -5.73
C LEU A 110 9.22 5.05 -5.43
N THR A 111 9.93 4.94 -4.30
CA THR A 111 10.95 5.90 -3.88
C THR A 111 12.15 5.85 -4.83
N LEU A 112 12.63 4.66 -5.21
CA LEU A 112 13.69 4.45 -6.18
C LEU A 112 13.30 4.97 -7.57
N ASN A 113 12.08 4.69 -8.03
CA ASN A 113 11.58 5.20 -9.31
C ASN A 113 11.70 6.73 -9.39
N ARG A 114 11.31 7.42 -8.31
CA ARG A 114 11.38 8.88 -8.22
C ARG A 114 12.81 9.39 -8.09
N PHE A 115 13.62 8.72 -7.28
CA PHE A 115 15.03 9.05 -7.13
C PHE A 115 15.75 9.01 -8.47
N VAL A 116 15.59 7.91 -9.22
CA VAL A 116 16.20 7.78 -10.54
C VAL A 116 15.63 8.84 -11.50
N GLY A 117 14.32 9.09 -11.49
CA GLY A 117 13.71 10.12 -12.34
C GLY A 117 14.22 11.53 -12.10
N ILE A 118 14.52 11.90 -10.86
CA ILE A 118 14.98 13.25 -10.48
C ILE A 118 16.51 13.36 -10.57
N CYS A 119 17.23 12.39 -10.02
CA CYS A 119 18.67 12.44 -9.88
C CYS A 119 19.41 11.94 -11.12
N LEU A 120 18.86 10.94 -11.83
CA LEU A 120 19.51 10.20 -12.92
C LEU A 120 18.59 10.06 -14.16
N PRO A 121 18.17 11.17 -14.80
CA PRO A 121 17.14 11.15 -15.84
C PRO A 121 17.51 10.30 -17.06
N ASP A 122 18.77 10.28 -17.49
CA ASP A 122 19.21 9.49 -18.64
C ASP A 122 19.08 7.98 -18.36
N PHE A 123 19.41 7.56 -17.13
CA PHE A 123 19.18 6.20 -16.67
C PHE A 123 17.67 5.92 -16.57
N TYR A 124 16.86 6.90 -16.12
CA TYR A 124 15.42 6.76 -16.03
C TYR A 124 14.81 6.41 -17.40
N PHE A 125 15.10 7.20 -18.43
CA PHE A 125 14.56 6.97 -19.77
C PHE A 125 15.03 5.67 -20.40
N LYS A 126 16.26 5.22 -20.12
CA LYS A 126 16.82 3.98 -20.64
C LYS A 126 16.21 2.74 -19.99
N TYR A 127 16.03 2.73 -18.67
CA TYR A 127 15.71 1.50 -17.93
C TYR A 127 14.26 1.43 -17.42
N TRP A 128 13.56 2.55 -17.21
CA TRP A 128 12.18 2.55 -16.71
C TRP A 128 11.14 2.52 -17.84
N THR A 129 11.29 1.56 -18.74
CA THR A 129 10.37 1.32 -19.86
C THR A 129 9.15 0.51 -19.43
N PRO A 130 8.02 0.54 -20.17
CA PRO A 130 6.83 -0.25 -19.84
C PRO A 130 7.10 -1.76 -19.71
N THR A 131 8.03 -2.31 -20.49
CA THR A 131 8.44 -3.72 -20.44
C THR A 131 9.19 -4.00 -19.14
N ASN A 132 10.19 -3.18 -18.82
CA ASN A 132 11.00 -3.33 -17.61
C ASN A 132 10.18 -3.07 -16.34
N ASN A 133 9.20 -2.18 -16.37
CA ASN A 133 8.32 -1.93 -15.24
C ASN A 133 7.60 -3.20 -14.75
N ARG A 134 7.18 -4.08 -15.67
CA ARG A 134 6.52 -5.35 -15.27
C ARG A 134 7.49 -6.26 -14.53
N PHE A 135 8.73 -6.33 -15.01
CA PHE A 135 9.79 -7.07 -14.35
C PHE A 135 10.12 -6.47 -12.97
N LEU A 136 10.30 -5.15 -12.90
CA LEU A 136 10.59 -4.43 -11.66
C LEU A 136 9.46 -4.54 -10.62
N ILE A 137 8.20 -4.63 -11.04
CA ILE A 137 7.06 -4.90 -10.15
C ILE A 137 7.12 -6.34 -9.61
N GLY A 138 7.61 -7.30 -10.39
CA GLY A 138 7.76 -8.70 -9.97
C GLY A 138 8.90 -8.94 -8.98
N VAL A 139 9.97 -8.14 -9.02
CA VAL A 139 11.14 -8.31 -8.13
C VAL A 139 10.79 -8.27 -6.64
N PRO A 140 10.02 -7.28 -6.12
CA PRO A 140 9.49 -7.29 -4.77
C PRO A 140 8.81 -8.59 -4.37
N ILE A 141 8.02 -9.18 -5.27
CA ILE A 141 7.28 -10.43 -4.98
C ILE A 141 8.25 -11.58 -4.72
N VAL A 142 9.24 -11.74 -5.57
CA VAL A 142 10.26 -12.79 -5.41
C VAL A 142 11.08 -12.56 -4.15
N LEU A 143 11.48 -11.33 -3.86
CA LEU A 143 12.24 -10.98 -2.66
C LEU A 143 11.47 -11.31 -1.38
N VAL A 144 10.20 -10.92 -1.29
CA VAL A 144 9.38 -11.20 -0.11
C VAL A 144 9.13 -12.70 0.05
N LEU A 145 8.85 -13.43 -1.05
CA LEU A 145 8.70 -14.88 -0.99
C LEU A 145 9.98 -15.57 -0.53
N ALA A 146 11.15 -15.11 -0.96
CA ALA A 146 12.44 -15.64 -0.49
C ALA A 146 12.67 -15.34 0.99
N LEU A 147 12.33 -14.14 1.46
CA LEU A 147 12.41 -13.76 2.88
C LEU A 147 11.45 -14.56 3.77
N LEU A 148 10.26 -14.88 3.25
CA LEU A 148 9.22 -15.63 3.98
C LEU A 148 9.32 -17.14 3.81
N TYR A 149 10.15 -17.64 2.90
CA TYR A 149 10.30 -19.08 2.66
C TYR A 149 10.58 -19.88 3.96
N PRO A 150 11.46 -19.44 4.88
CA PRO A 150 11.67 -20.15 6.13
C PRO A 150 10.42 -20.17 7.05
N CYS A 151 9.50 -19.21 6.91
CA CYS A 151 8.26 -19.14 7.68
C CYS A 151 7.23 -20.19 7.26
N VAL A 152 7.24 -20.61 5.99
CA VAL A 152 6.33 -21.64 5.46
C VAL A 152 6.64 -23.02 6.06
N HIS A 153 7.91 -23.26 6.38
CA HIS A 153 8.40 -24.54 6.89
C HIS A 153 8.49 -24.61 8.43
N ALA A 154 8.40 -23.46 9.12
CA ALA A 154 8.36 -23.44 10.57
C ALA A 154 6.91 -23.56 11.07
N ASP A 155 6.58 -24.69 11.70
CA ASP A 155 5.28 -24.93 12.34
C ASP A 155 4.91 -23.95 13.49
N TYR A 156 5.76 -22.95 13.75
CA TYR A 156 5.78 -22.07 14.93
C TYR A 156 5.47 -20.59 14.65
N ALA A 157 4.98 -20.26 13.45
CA ALA A 157 4.71 -18.88 13.05
C ALA A 157 3.37 -18.33 13.59
N VAL A 158 2.68 -19.03 14.50
CA VAL A 158 1.39 -18.60 15.02
C VAL A 158 1.55 -18.01 16.42
N SER A 159 1.03 -16.80 16.61
CA SER A 159 0.99 -16.16 17.91
C SER A 159 -0.07 -16.80 18.81
N GLU A 160 0.31 -17.05 20.06
CA GLU A 160 -0.55 -17.64 21.09
C GLU A 160 -1.01 -16.56 22.06
N TYR A 161 -2.30 -16.56 22.41
CA TYR A 161 -2.84 -15.73 23.48
C TYR A 161 -4.07 -16.38 24.12
N GLU A 162 -4.31 -16.10 25.39
CA GLU A 162 -5.46 -16.60 26.12
C GLU A 162 -6.65 -15.65 25.98
N ILE A 163 -7.80 -16.20 25.61
CA ILE A 163 -9.08 -15.48 25.60
C ILE A 163 -10.07 -16.16 26.51
N PHE A 164 -10.96 -15.38 27.10
CA PHE A 164 -12.11 -15.92 27.82
C PHE A 164 -13.25 -16.13 26.82
N PHE A 165 -13.58 -17.39 26.53
CA PHE A 165 -14.62 -17.77 25.58
C PHE A 165 -15.45 -18.90 26.18
N GLU A 166 -16.78 -18.79 26.11
CA GLU A 166 -17.72 -19.78 26.65
C GLU A 166 -17.46 -20.16 28.13
N GLY A 167 -17.11 -19.18 28.97
CA GLY A 167 -16.89 -19.42 30.40
C GLY A 167 -15.56 -20.07 30.78
N THR A 168 -14.65 -20.28 29.81
CA THR A 168 -13.31 -20.86 30.05
C THR A 168 -12.22 -20.04 29.36
N PHE A 169 -11.00 -20.04 29.91
CA PHE A 169 -9.85 -19.50 29.21
C PHE A 169 -9.37 -20.52 28.17
N ARG A 170 -9.28 -20.11 26.90
CA ARG A 170 -8.78 -20.93 25.80
C ARG A 170 -7.62 -20.24 25.10
N LYS A 171 -6.67 -21.02 24.58
CA LYS A 171 -5.57 -20.48 23.79
C LYS A 171 -6.01 -20.32 22.34
N LEU A 172 -6.03 -19.09 21.84
CA LEU A 172 -6.25 -18.83 20.43
C LEU A 172 -4.90 -18.70 19.72
N HIS A 173 -4.78 -19.44 18.63
CA HIS A 173 -3.62 -19.44 17.75
C HIS A 173 -3.94 -18.53 16.55
N GLY A 174 -3.42 -17.29 16.55
CA GLY A 174 -3.56 -16.38 15.41
C GLY A 174 -3.95 -14.93 15.73
N GLY A 175 -4.09 -14.57 17.01
CA GLY A 175 -4.35 -13.18 17.40
C GLY A 175 -3.08 -12.45 17.83
N PRO A 176 -3.18 -11.16 18.19
CA PRO A 176 -2.00 -10.33 18.24
C PRO A 176 -1.30 -10.44 19.60
N THR A 177 -0.04 -10.89 19.61
CA THR A 177 1.13 -10.04 19.91
C THR A 177 2.25 -10.67 20.70
N THR A 178 2.04 -11.80 21.33
CA THR A 178 3.11 -12.48 22.05
C THR A 178 3.75 -13.46 21.08
N ILE A 179 4.79 -12.96 20.42
CA ILE A 179 5.75 -13.80 19.70
C ILE A 179 6.58 -14.51 20.77
N THR A 180 6.00 -15.54 21.37
CA THR A 180 6.60 -16.31 22.46
C THR A 180 7.62 -17.31 21.94
N SER A 181 7.46 -17.78 20.69
CA SER A 181 8.37 -18.73 20.09
C SER A 181 9.70 -18.05 19.68
N SER A 182 10.82 -18.72 19.97
CA SER A 182 12.17 -18.28 19.56
C SER A 182 12.26 -18.06 18.05
N VAL A 183 11.55 -18.89 17.29
CA VAL A 183 11.41 -18.82 15.83
C VAL A 183 10.67 -17.56 15.41
N GLY A 184 9.52 -17.27 16.03
CA GLY A 184 8.79 -16.04 15.75
C GLY A 184 9.61 -14.79 16.08
N GLN A 185 10.40 -14.81 17.17
CA GLN A 185 11.24 -13.67 17.57
C GLN A 185 12.35 -13.43 16.56
N TYR A 186 12.96 -14.50 16.05
CA TYR A 186 13.93 -14.42 14.97
C TYR A 186 13.33 -13.80 13.71
N PHE A 187 12.11 -14.19 13.33
CA PHE A 187 11.42 -13.62 12.18
C PHE A 187 11.05 -12.15 12.35
N PHE A 188 10.54 -11.78 13.53
CA PHE A 188 10.27 -10.39 13.84
C PHE A 188 11.54 -9.53 13.70
N ARG A 189 12.71 -10.05 14.13
CA ARG A 189 14.00 -9.37 13.98
C ARG A 189 14.41 -9.21 12.52
N ILE A 190 14.30 -10.25 11.68
CA ILE A 190 14.59 -10.14 10.23
C ILE A 190 13.70 -9.09 9.59
N TRP A 191 12.39 -9.18 9.84
CA TRP A 191 11.42 -8.22 9.33
C TRP A 191 11.76 -6.80 9.78
N ALA A 192 12.03 -6.62 11.06
CA ALA A 192 12.39 -5.33 11.65
C ALA A 192 13.63 -4.75 10.99
N ILE A 193 14.74 -5.51 10.95
CA ILE A 193 15.99 -5.08 10.32
C ILE A 193 15.76 -4.69 8.87
N HIS A 194 15.04 -5.51 8.11
CA HIS A 194 14.75 -5.27 6.70
C HIS A 194 13.94 -3.99 6.50
N VAL A 195 12.80 -3.87 7.19
CA VAL A 195 11.92 -2.70 7.07
C VAL A 195 12.63 -1.42 7.53
N TYR A 196 13.38 -1.45 8.64
CA TYR A 196 14.13 -0.28 9.10
C TYR A 196 15.26 0.10 8.13
N ALA A 197 15.94 -0.87 7.52
CA ALA A 197 16.93 -0.59 6.48
C ALA A 197 16.27 0.10 5.27
N LEU A 198 15.10 -0.37 4.83
CA LEU A 198 14.32 0.28 3.77
C LEU A 198 13.91 1.71 4.15
N MET A 199 13.46 1.95 5.39
CA MET A 199 13.12 3.29 5.86
C MET A 199 14.35 4.19 5.91
N PHE A 200 15.46 3.73 6.47
CA PHE A 200 16.68 4.52 6.52
C PHE A 200 17.19 4.88 5.12
N GLY A 201 17.22 3.90 4.21
CA GLY A 201 17.54 4.11 2.80
C GLY A 201 16.59 5.12 2.15
N GLY A 202 15.29 5.02 2.42
CA GLY A 202 14.28 5.97 1.95
C GLY A 202 14.54 7.40 2.42
N VAL A 203 14.86 7.62 3.70
CA VAL A 203 15.21 8.95 4.25
C VAL A 203 16.40 9.54 3.48
N LEU A 204 17.44 8.74 3.26
CA LEU A 204 18.64 9.17 2.53
C LEU A 204 18.28 9.58 1.10
N LEU A 205 17.52 8.73 0.38
CA LEU A 205 17.09 9.01 -0.99
C LEU A 205 16.24 10.28 -1.09
N TYR A 206 15.26 10.46 -0.18
CA TYR A 206 14.43 11.67 -0.14
C TYR A 206 15.23 12.93 0.19
N THR A 207 16.23 12.83 1.07
CA THR A 207 17.14 13.93 1.39
C THR A 207 17.94 14.35 0.16
N ILE A 208 18.53 13.39 -0.57
CA ILE A 208 19.26 13.66 -1.81
C ILE A 208 18.34 14.29 -2.86
N MET A 209 17.15 13.70 -3.08
CA MET A 209 16.16 14.24 -4.01
C MET A 209 15.77 15.68 -3.67
N TYR A 210 15.59 15.99 -2.38
CA TYR A 210 15.24 17.33 -1.92
C TYR A 210 16.35 18.34 -2.19
N VAL A 211 17.61 18.00 -1.90
CA VAL A 211 18.77 18.85 -2.21
C VAL A 211 18.86 19.09 -3.73
N LYS A 212 18.78 18.03 -4.53
CA LYS A 212 18.89 18.10 -6.00
C LYS A 212 17.74 18.91 -6.60
N ALA A 213 16.51 18.73 -6.11
CA ALA A 213 15.36 19.51 -6.53
C ALA A 213 15.50 21.01 -6.16
N ARG A 214 16.08 21.34 -5.00
CA ARG A 214 16.35 22.74 -4.63
C ARG A 214 17.37 23.41 -5.55
N VAL A 215 18.42 22.69 -5.96
CA VAL A 215 19.41 23.21 -6.91
C VAL A 215 18.77 23.46 -8.28
N LEU A 216 18.02 22.48 -8.81
CA LEU A 216 17.31 22.62 -10.08
C LEU A 216 16.29 23.78 -10.08
N TYR A 217 15.66 24.05 -8.95
CA TYR A 217 14.72 25.16 -8.82
C TYR A 217 15.42 26.53 -8.88
N LYS A 218 16.65 26.64 -8.37
CA LYS A 218 17.42 27.89 -8.37
C LYS A 218 18.03 28.22 -9.74
N ALA A 219 18.38 27.22 -10.55
CA ALA A 219 19.09 27.38 -11.83
C ALA A 219 18.18 27.78 -13.03
N GLY A 220 17.11 28.54 -12.79
CA GLY A 220 15.92 28.59 -13.65
C GLY A 220 16.08 28.92 -15.14
N SER A 221 15.41 28.10 -15.96
CA SER A 221 14.67 28.48 -17.19
C SER A 221 13.40 27.63 -17.42
N GLN A 222 13.22 26.53 -16.68
CA GLN A 222 12.08 25.57 -16.74
C GLN A 222 11.23 25.55 -15.45
N ALA A 223 10.88 26.73 -14.92
CA ALA A 223 10.19 26.88 -13.64
C ALA A 223 8.89 26.05 -13.52
N THR A 224 8.11 25.89 -14.59
CA THR A 224 6.84 25.15 -14.58
C THR A 224 7.04 23.64 -14.46
N LYS A 225 8.04 23.07 -15.14
CA LYS A 225 8.39 21.64 -15.05
C LYS A 225 8.94 21.30 -13.67
N ASN A 226 9.84 22.14 -13.16
CA ASN A 226 10.45 21.98 -11.83
C ASN A 226 9.41 22.08 -10.70
N ARG A 227 8.35 22.89 -10.87
CA ARG A 227 7.21 22.94 -9.94
C ARG A 227 6.39 21.65 -9.90
N LEU A 228 6.21 20.97 -11.03
CA LEU A 228 5.48 19.70 -11.08
C LEU A 228 6.29 18.60 -10.36
N GLU A 229 7.59 18.52 -10.63
CA GLU A 229 8.50 17.57 -9.99
C GLU A 229 8.58 17.80 -8.48
N LEU A 230 8.63 19.06 -8.03
CA LEU A 230 8.60 19.38 -6.59
C LEU A 230 7.27 18.98 -5.92
N LYS A 231 6.13 19.15 -6.62
CA LYS A 231 4.84 18.66 -6.11
C LYS A 231 4.83 17.15 -5.98
N MET A 232 5.34 16.43 -6.98
CA MET A 232 5.48 14.98 -6.93
C MET A 232 6.42 14.56 -5.79
N LEU A 233 7.56 15.23 -5.62
CA LEU A 233 8.47 14.97 -4.51
C LEU A 233 7.78 15.14 -3.14
N LYS A 234 7.04 16.24 -2.94
CA LYS A 234 6.26 16.47 -1.72
C LYS A 234 5.24 15.37 -1.46
N GLN A 235 4.53 14.92 -2.50
CA GLN A 235 3.59 13.79 -2.38
C GLN A 235 4.28 12.53 -1.88
N GLY A 236 5.47 12.23 -2.40
CA GLY A 236 6.22 11.03 -2.00
C GLY A 236 6.76 11.15 -0.60
N ALA A 237 7.26 12.32 -0.24
CA ALA A 237 7.73 12.60 1.10
C ALA A 237 6.57 12.46 2.12
N MET A 238 5.36 12.91 1.79
CA MET A 238 4.18 12.72 2.65
C MET A 238 3.86 11.23 2.85
N LEU A 239 3.82 10.45 1.77
CA LEU A 239 3.61 9.00 1.84
C LEU A 239 4.70 8.30 2.68
N PHE A 240 5.94 8.72 2.46
CA PHE A 240 7.10 8.15 3.12
C PHE A 240 7.13 8.48 4.61
N VAL A 241 6.86 9.73 5.00
CA VAL A 241 6.77 10.14 6.41
C VAL A 241 5.69 9.34 7.13
N LEU A 242 4.52 9.16 6.51
CA LEU A 242 3.46 8.35 7.10
C LEU A 242 3.90 6.89 7.32
N ASN A 243 4.64 6.34 6.36
CA ASN A 243 5.22 5.00 6.46
C ASN A 243 6.24 4.90 7.60
N VAL A 244 7.14 5.89 7.73
CA VAL A 244 8.10 5.97 8.85
C VAL A 244 7.37 6.08 10.19
N CYS A 245 6.31 6.89 10.29
CA CYS A 245 5.51 7.00 11.51
C CYS A 245 4.84 5.67 11.88
N PHE A 246 4.27 4.96 10.90
CA PHE A 246 3.67 3.64 11.15
C PHE A 246 4.71 2.61 11.58
N CYS A 247 5.88 2.60 10.92
CA CYS A 247 7.00 1.74 11.26
C CYS A 247 7.56 2.04 12.67
N ALA A 248 7.62 3.32 13.06
CA ALA A 248 8.05 3.73 14.40
C ALA A 248 7.11 3.21 15.49
N VAL A 249 5.80 3.12 15.23
CA VAL A 249 4.85 2.49 16.16
C VAL A 249 5.27 1.03 16.39
N PHE A 250 5.51 0.24 15.33
CA PHE A 250 6.02 -1.14 15.43
C PHE A 250 7.35 -1.26 16.18
N PHE A 251 8.25 -0.28 16.06
CA PHE A 251 9.51 -0.26 16.81
C PHE A 251 9.29 -0.14 18.31
N VAL A 252 8.44 0.81 18.71
CA VAL A 252 8.15 1.08 20.14
C VAL A 252 7.57 -0.15 20.81
N ARG A 253 6.77 -0.96 20.09
CA ARG A 253 6.24 -2.24 20.61
C ARG A 253 7.29 -3.16 21.19
N GLY A 254 8.45 -3.26 20.54
CA GLY A 254 9.53 -4.15 20.96
C GLY A 254 10.10 -3.84 22.34
N TYR A 255 9.78 -2.65 22.88
CA TYR A 255 10.24 -2.15 24.18
C TYR A 255 9.13 -2.03 25.22
N LEU A 256 7.87 -2.36 24.88
CA LEU A 256 6.75 -2.30 25.82
C LEU A 256 6.62 -3.61 26.61
N SER A 257 6.30 -3.50 27.90
CA SER A 257 5.96 -4.64 28.77
C SER A 257 4.65 -5.32 28.31
N GLU A 258 4.51 -6.63 28.56
CA GLU A 258 3.33 -7.42 28.19
C GLU A 258 1.99 -6.82 28.65
N ALA A 259 1.94 -6.18 29.82
CA ALA A 259 0.75 -5.51 30.35
C ALA A 259 0.22 -4.35 29.48
N ASN A 260 1.05 -3.79 28.60
CA ASN A 260 0.68 -2.68 27.69
C ASN A 260 0.39 -3.14 26.25
N SER A 261 0.47 -4.45 25.98
CA SER A 261 0.36 -5.03 24.62
C SER A 261 -1.02 -4.84 23.98
N HIS A 262 -2.10 -4.98 24.76
CA HIS A 262 -3.47 -4.80 24.26
C HIS A 262 -3.75 -3.36 23.84
N LEU A 263 -3.39 -2.38 24.67
CA LEU A 263 -3.55 -0.96 24.36
C LEU A 263 -2.78 -0.58 23.09
N TYR A 264 -1.56 -1.11 22.98
CA TYR A 264 -0.72 -0.91 21.81
C TYR A 264 -1.35 -1.45 20.52
N GLU A 265 -2.03 -2.60 20.55
CA GLU A 265 -2.73 -3.12 19.36
C GLU A 265 -3.91 -2.25 18.93
N TYR A 266 -4.66 -1.66 19.86
CA TYR A 266 -5.69 -0.67 19.48
C TYR A 266 -5.08 0.51 18.73
N ILE A 267 -3.96 1.03 19.22
CA ILE A 267 -3.21 2.11 18.53
C ILE A 267 -2.77 1.61 17.15
N LEU A 268 -2.23 0.39 17.06
CA LEU A 268 -1.80 -0.20 15.80
C LEU A 268 -2.93 -0.30 14.78
N PHE A 269 -4.13 -0.72 15.20
CA PHE A 269 -5.29 -0.81 14.31
C PHE A 269 -5.80 0.55 13.84
N VAL A 270 -5.77 1.55 14.71
CA VAL A 270 -6.09 2.92 14.33
C VAL A 270 -5.07 3.44 13.31
N VAL A 271 -3.78 3.26 13.58
CA VAL A 271 -2.74 3.77 12.68
C VAL A 271 -2.70 2.97 11.38
N SER A 272 -3.00 1.66 11.38
CA SER A 272 -3.07 0.86 10.15
C SER A 272 -4.18 1.36 9.22
N ASP A 273 -5.35 1.72 9.74
CA ASP A 273 -6.43 2.31 8.94
C ASP A 273 -6.04 3.62 8.28
N ILE A 274 -5.29 4.44 9.02
CA ILE A 274 -4.78 5.71 8.51
C ILE A 274 -3.70 5.41 7.45
N TYR A 275 -2.81 4.46 7.72
CA TYR A 275 -1.68 4.11 6.86
C TYR A 275 -2.10 3.49 5.54
N ASP A 276 -2.83 2.37 5.56
CA ASP A 276 -3.11 1.53 4.39
C ASP A 276 -3.89 2.28 3.30
N LEU A 277 -4.72 3.23 3.68
CA LEU A 277 -5.59 3.95 2.75
C LEU A 277 -5.16 5.41 2.48
N SER A 278 -4.15 5.91 3.19
CA SER A 278 -3.63 7.26 3.00
C SER A 278 -3.14 7.53 1.59
N SER A 279 -2.61 6.51 0.90
CA SER A 279 -1.96 6.69 -0.40
C SER A 279 -2.94 7.21 -1.45
N GLY A 280 -4.17 6.68 -1.46
CA GLY A 280 -5.26 7.16 -2.29
C GLY A 280 -5.69 8.59 -1.92
N LEU A 281 -5.79 8.88 -0.63
CA LEU A 281 -6.18 10.21 -0.13
C LEU A 281 -5.13 11.28 -0.46
N ILE A 282 -3.85 10.98 -0.26
CA ILE A 282 -2.72 11.86 -0.59
C ILE A 282 -2.71 12.13 -2.10
N LEU A 283 -2.82 11.10 -2.95
CA LEU A 283 -2.91 11.32 -4.39
C LEU A 283 -4.14 12.14 -4.79
N PHE A 284 -5.29 11.88 -4.18
CA PHE A 284 -6.50 12.65 -4.43
C PHE A 284 -6.33 14.12 -4.05
N LEU A 285 -5.79 14.42 -2.86
CA LEU A 285 -5.60 15.79 -2.37
C LEU A 285 -4.50 16.56 -3.11
N THR A 286 -3.56 15.86 -3.74
CA THR A 286 -2.39 16.50 -4.35
C THR A 286 -2.44 16.50 -5.89
N SER A 287 -3.15 15.57 -6.54
CA SER A 287 -3.32 15.52 -7.99
C SER A 287 -4.59 16.23 -8.45
N THR A 288 -4.43 17.42 -9.03
CA THR A 288 -5.52 18.18 -9.63
C THR A 288 -6.22 17.43 -10.76
N GLU A 289 -5.46 16.63 -11.51
CA GLU A 289 -5.97 15.85 -12.64
C GLU A 289 -6.92 14.74 -12.17
N ILE A 290 -6.55 14.02 -11.10
CA ILE A 290 -7.41 12.99 -10.50
C ILE A 290 -8.71 13.63 -9.99
N ARG A 291 -8.64 14.75 -9.26
CA ARG A 291 -9.84 15.47 -8.78
C ARG A 291 -10.74 15.96 -9.92
N ARG A 292 -10.14 16.44 -11.01
CA ARG A 292 -10.87 16.88 -12.20
C ARG A 292 -11.61 15.71 -12.85
N LYS A 293 -10.93 14.59 -13.07
CA LYS A 293 -11.54 13.39 -13.66
C LYS A 293 -12.62 12.81 -12.75
N LEU A 294 -12.44 12.78 -11.43
CA LEU A 294 -13.45 12.31 -10.49
C LEU A 294 -14.70 13.19 -10.49
N ARG A 295 -14.55 14.52 -10.55
CA ARG A 295 -15.69 15.45 -10.65
C ARG A 295 -16.50 15.25 -11.93
N ASN A 296 -15.83 15.01 -13.06
CA ASN A 296 -16.50 14.76 -14.34
C ASN A 296 -17.27 13.44 -14.39
N ILE A 297 -17.00 12.50 -13.48
CA ILE A 297 -17.79 11.27 -13.31
C ILE A 297 -19.11 11.56 -12.56
N ARG A 298 -19.15 12.59 -11.71
CA ARG A 298 -20.33 12.98 -10.93
C ARG A 298 -21.31 13.91 -11.66
N THR A 299 -20.90 14.53 -12.77
CA THR A 299 -21.81 15.34 -13.60
C THR A 299 -22.78 14.43 -14.37
N PRO A 300 -24.10 14.54 -14.14
CA PRO A 300 -25.11 13.79 -14.91
C PRO A 300 -25.01 14.22 -16.38
N GLY A 301 -24.86 13.25 -17.30
CA GLY A 301 -24.74 13.51 -18.74
C GLY A 301 -23.48 12.94 -19.39
N ASN A 302 -22.44 12.61 -18.61
CA ASN A 302 -21.30 11.79 -19.08
C ASN A 302 -21.47 10.34 -18.59
N SER A 303 -22.53 9.69 -19.07
CA SER A 303 -22.78 8.27 -18.84
C SER A 303 -21.58 7.43 -19.27
N PHE A 304 -21.44 6.27 -18.62
CA PHE A 304 -20.48 5.20 -18.85
C PHE A 304 -20.56 4.65 -20.30
N ALA A 305 -20.27 5.47 -21.30
CA ALA A 305 -20.09 5.02 -22.67
C ALA A 305 -18.74 4.30 -22.75
N ILE A 306 -18.77 2.99 -22.54
CA ILE A 306 -17.80 2.09 -23.16
C ILE A 306 -17.87 2.41 -24.65
N PRO A 307 -16.78 2.83 -25.31
CA PRO A 307 -16.81 2.97 -26.76
C PRO A 307 -16.98 1.55 -27.31
N VAL A 308 -18.22 1.20 -27.66
CA VAL A 308 -18.51 0.06 -28.51
C VAL A 308 -17.76 0.36 -29.80
N LYS A 309 -16.67 -0.37 -30.05
CA LYS A 309 -16.04 -0.38 -31.36
C LYS A 309 -17.05 -0.99 -32.32
N THR A 310 -17.85 -0.14 -32.97
CA THR A 310 -18.48 -0.51 -34.24
C THR A 310 -17.34 -0.66 -35.25
N ARG A 311 -16.97 -1.92 -35.51
CA ARG A 311 -16.33 -2.29 -36.78
C ARG A 311 -17.38 -2.02 -37.86
N SER A 312 -17.31 -0.88 -38.53
CA SER A 312 -17.84 -0.77 -39.89
C SER A 312 -16.68 -0.94 -40.85
N SER A 313 -16.70 -2.06 -41.56
CA SER A 313 -15.97 -2.31 -42.79
C SER A 313 -16.20 -1.15 -43.77
N ALA A 314 -15.12 -0.54 -44.24
CA ALA A 314 -15.11 0.24 -45.48
C ALA A 314 -13.96 -0.28 -46.34
N LEU A 315 -14.18 -1.48 -46.87
CA LEU A 315 -13.68 -1.88 -48.17
C LEU A 315 -14.71 -1.35 -49.18
N GLY A 316 -14.29 -0.55 -50.15
CA GLY A 316 -15.03 -0.33 -51.39
C GLY A 316 -15.28 1.13 -51.77
N ALA A 317 -14.69 1.50 -52.91
CA ALA A 317 -15.02 2.61 -53.82
C ALA A 317 -14.65 4.04 -53.39
N ASP A 318 -14.12 4.92 -54.23
CA ASP A 318 -13.49 4.82 -55.55
C ASP A 318 -12.81 6.18 -55.82
N PHE A 319 -11.63 6.14 -56.41
CA PHE A 319 -11.13 6.92 -57.55
C PHE A 319 -11.60 8.36 -57.89
N THR A 320 -10.62 9.17 -58.34
CA THR A 320 -10.67 10.46 -59.09
C THR A 320 -10.83 11.74 -58.22
N SER A 321 -10.18 12.88 -58.41
CA SER A 321 -9.19 13.44 -59.36
C SER A 321 -8.84 14.89 -58.93
N GLY A 322 -7.72 15.46 -59.42
CA GLY A 322 -7.40 16.92 -59.42
C GLY A 322 -6.51 17.40 -58.28
N GLN A 323 -5.19 17.57 -58.37
CA GLN A 323 -4.35 18.44 -59.24
C GLN A 323 -4.64 19.95 -59.20
N PHE A 324 -3.62 20.67 -58.71
CA PHE A 324 -3.17 22.05 -59.00
C PHE A 324 -4.19 23.21 -59.07
N SER A 325 -3.97 24.17 -58.17
CA SER A 325 -3.68 25.57 -58.52
C SER A 325 -2.87 26.23 -57.41
#